data_AF-A0A443KJT8-F1
#
_entry.id   AF-A0A443KJT8-F1
#
_cell.length_a   1.000
_cell.length_b   1.000
_cell.length_c   1.000
_cell.angle_alpha   90.00
_cell.angle_beta   90.00
_cell.angle_gamma   90.00
#
_symmetry.space_group_name_H-M   'P 1'
#
loop_
_entity.id
_entity.type
_entity.pdbx_description
1 polymer ?
#
loop_
_entity_poly.entity_id
_entity_poly.type
_entity_poly.pdbx_seq_one_letter_code
_entity_poly.pdbx_strand_id
1 'polypeptide(L)'
;MRVLLHPGFHKTATTTAQDFLHENRKLIWPHAALVLPARIRPVTEAVFAGTGITAAMTAFLRGLDLTPRRTILISGENLLGRMPRGLTGAPYPDAVPNLRALLAAFAGLGWPCEVTLYLSTRDQAGWEESLWAHHARKDRDEPFTDDLASFRARVGQVSLAEQLDRIRAGLPGLRILSHDIAEFAAMPLGPGQPFVDFLALPEAQLRAFRPVAARNASLPREMTERFLALNRDWNTDTPAAKRALRQAEGDAR
;
A
#
# COMPACT_ATOMS: atom_id res chain seq x y z
N MET A 1 24.03 3.79 -3.15
CA MET A 1 23.00 3.08 -2.35
C MET A 1 21.82 2.70 -3.24
N ARG A 2 21.26 1.48 -3.10
CA ARG A 2 20.04 1.06 -3.81
C ARG A 2 18.83 1.18 -2.89
N VAL A 3 17.72 1.71 -3.38
CA VAL A 3 16.48 1.87 -2.61
C VAL A 3 15.31 1.31 -3.41
N LEU A 4 14.51 0.45 -2.79
CA LEU A 4 13.17 0.11 -3.28
C LEU A 4 12.14 0.83 -2.42
N LEU A 5 11.45 1.80 -3.02
CA LEU A 5 10.34 2.50 -2.39
C LEU A 5 9.03 1.91 -2.91
N HIS A 6 8.25 1.29 -2.04
CA HIS A 6 6.95 0.68 -2.33
C HIS A 6 5.82 1.43 -1.59
N PRO A 7 5.32 2.55 -2.13
CA PRO A 7 4.20 3.28 -1.58
C PRO A 7 2.88 2.74 -2.13
N GLY A 8 2.81 1.45 -2.48
CA GLY A 8 1.81 0.83 -3.37
C GLY A 8 0.37 1.35 -3.24
N PHE A 9 -0.37 1.31 -4.35
CA PHE A 9 -1.79 1.67 -4.33
C PHE A 9 -2.54 0.85 -3.27
N HIS A 10 -3.48 1.48 -2.58
CA HIS A 10 -4.34 0.73 -1.67
C HIS A 10 -5.08 -0.35 -2.45
N LYS A 11 -5.24 -1.53 -1.85
CA LYS A 11 -6.00 -2.68 -2.41
C LYS A 11 -5.35 -3.39 -3.59
N THR A 12 -4.03 -3.26 -3.75
CA THR A 12 -3.24 -3.99 -4.74
C THR A 12 -2.23 -4.95 -4.08
N ALA A 13 -2.70 -5.70 -3.08
CA ALA A 13 -1.92 -6.69 -2.32
C ALA A 13 -0.75 -6.14 -1.47
N THR A 14 -0.75 -4.84 -1.14
CA THR A 14 0.28 -4.20 -0.30
C THR A 14 0.45 -4.86 1.07
N THR A 15 -0.65 -5.19 1.74
CA THR A 15 -0.60 -5.86 3.05
C THR A 15 0.02 -7.26 2.94
N THR A 16 -0.32 -8.04 1.92
CA THR A 16 0.29 -9.37 1.71
C THR A 16 1.80 -9.26 1.43
N ALA A 17 2.21 -8.27 0.64
CA ALA A 17 3.63 -7.98 0.43
C ALA A 17 4.35 -7.57 1.73
N GLN A 18 3.73 -6.74 2.56
CA GLN A 18 4.28 -6.33 3.85
C GLN A 18 4.36 -7.48 4.86
N ASP A 19 3.37 -8.37 4.88
CA ASP A 19 3.39 -9.59 5.69
C ASP A 19 4.53 -10.50 5.23
N PHE A 20 4.73 -10.68 3.92
CA PHE A 20 5.87 -11.40 3.37
C PHE A 20 7.20 -10.81 3.83
N LEU A 21 7.37 -9.49 3.72
CA LEU A 21 8.57 -8.79 4.18
C LEU A 21 8.78 -8.97 5.69
N HIS A 22 7.71 -8.91 6.47
CA HIS A 22 7.77 -9.12 7.91
C HIS A 22 8.18 -10.55 8.25
N GLU A 23 7.54 -11.56 7.68
CA GLU A 23 7.82 -12.97 7.96
C GLU A 23 9.23 -13.37 7.56
N ASN A 24 9.72 -12.85 6.42
CA ASN A 24 11.08 -13.11 5.92
C ASN A 24 12.13 -12.11 6.41
N ARG A 25 11.81 -11.22 7.36
CA ARG A 25 12.70 -10.12 7.81
C ARG A 25 14.10 -10.55 8.23
N LYS A 26 14.24 -11.74 8.83
CA LYS A 26 15.54 -12.29 9.26
C LYS A 26 16.44 -12.65 8.08
N LEU A 27 15.86 -13.05 6.94
CA LEU A 27 16.57 -13.32 5.69
C LEU A 27 16.90 -12.02 4.94
N ILE A 28 16.06 -10.99 5.08
CA ILE A 28 16.24 -9.69 4.43
C ILE A 28 17.31 -8.86 5.15
N TRP A 29 17.30 -8.86 6.48
CA TRP A 29 18.13 -7.97 7.30
C TRP A 29 19.64 -8.01 6.97
N PRO A 30 20.29 -9.15 6.71
CA PRO A 30 21.70 -9.15 6.32
C PRO A 30 21.99 -8.36 5.03
N HIS A 31 21.00 -8.22 4.14
CA HIS A 31 21.18 -7.66 2.80
C HIS A 31 20.58 -6.26 2.63
N ALA A 32 19.49 -5.95 3.35
CA ALA A 32 18.84 -4.65 3.27
C ALA A 32 18.26 -4.20 4.63
N ALA A 33 18.27 -2.88 4.84
CA ALA A 33 17.44 -2.28 5.86
C ALA A 33 15.97 -2.38 5.44
N LEU A 34 15.12 -2.90 6.31
CA LEU A 34 13.69 -3.04 6.08
C LEU A 34 12.90 -1.99 6.87
N VAL A 35 12.04 -1.26 6.18
CA VAL A 35 11.11 -0.28 6.74
C VAL A 35 9.69 -0.65 6.35
N LEU A 36 8.89 -0.95 7.36
CA LEU A 36 7.46 -1.28 7.24
C LEU A 36 6.60 -0.14 7.84
N PRO A 37 5.29 -0.07 7.55
CA PRO A 37 4.46 1.11 7.83
C PRO A 37 4.53 1.62 9.27
N ALA A 38 4.56 0.71 10.25
CA ALA A 38 4.62 1.08 11.67
C ALA A 38 5.86 1.91 12.03
N ARG A 39 6.98 1.71 11.33
CA ARG A 39 8.26 2.39 11.62
C ARG A 39 8.35 3.78 10.99
N ILE A 40 7.57 4.05 9.93
CA ILE A 40 7.63 5.29 9.13
C ILE A 40 6.41 6.20 9.32
N ARG A 41 5.66 6.01 10.43
CA ARG A 41 4.44 6.77 10.74
C ARG A 41 4.61 8.29 10.68
N PRO A 42 5.68 8.91 11.22
CA PRO A 42 5.82 10.36 11.15
C PRO A 42 5.85 10.92 9.71
N VAL A 43 6.42 10.15 8.77
CA VAL A 43 6.43 10.53 7.35
C VAL A 43 5.04 10.39 6.74
N THR A 44 4.30 9.34 7.13
CA THR A 44 2.90 9.17 6.72
C THR A 44 2.01 10.30 7.22
N GLU A 45 2.20 10.75 8.46
CA GLU A 45 1.47 11.88 9.03
C GLU A 45 1.76 13.18 8.26
N ALA A 46 3.02 13.42 7.89
CA ALA A 46 3.39 14.54 7.02
C ALA A 46 2.74 14.45 5.62
N VAL A 47 2.70 13.25 5.03
CA VAL A 47 2.00 13.00 3.76
C VAL A 47 0.50 13.32 3.89
N PHE A 48 -0.12 12.91 4.99
CA PHE A 48 -1.54 13.19 5.24
C PHE A 48 -1.85 14.65 5.55
N ALA A 49 -0.89 15.38 6.11
CA ALA A 49 -0.98 16.83 6.33
C ALA A 49 -0.68 17.62 5.04
N GLY A 50 -0.08 17.00 4.02
CA GLY A 50 0.32 17.66 2.77
C GLY A 50 1.51 18.62 2.93
N THR A 51 2.26 18.53 4.03
CA THR A 51 3.36 19.46 4.34
C THR A 51 4.46 18.77 5.17
N GLY A 52 5.69 19.28 5.07
CA GLY A 52 6.83 18.77 5.87
C GLY A 52 7.36 17.38 5.49
N ILE A 53 6.88 16.79 4.38
CA ILE A 53 7.20 15.41 3.97
C ILE A 53 8.72 15.19 3.83
N THR A 54 9.43 16.08 3.14
CA THR A 54 10.89 15.98 2.96
C THR A 54 11.63 16.03 4.29
N ALA A 55 11.22 16.91 5.21
CA ALA A 55 11.83 17.05 6.52
C ALA A 55 11.59 15.80 7.39
N ALA A 56 10.35 15.30 7.42
CA ALA A 56 10.01 14.08 8.13
C ALA A 56 10.78 12.87 7.59
N MET A 57 10.87 12.73 6.26
CA MET A 57 11.62 11.65 5.63
C MET A 57 13.12 11.77 5.88
N THR A 58 13.67 12.99 5.85
CA THR A 58 15.10 13.23 6.16
C THR A 58 15.42 12.87 7.60
N ALA A 59 14.59 13.30 8.56
CA ALA A 59 14.74 12.95 9.96
C ALA A 59 14.65 11.44 10.18
N PHE A 60 13.69 10.78 9.52
CA PHE A 60 13.55 9.33 9.56
C PHE A 60 14.79 8.62 9.03
N LEU A 61 15.29 9.00 7.85
CA LEU A 61 16.49 8.41 7.24
C LEU A 61 17.75 8.61 8.09
N ARG A 62 17.91 9.78 8.73
CA ARG A 62 19.03 10.05 9.66
C ARG A 62 18.99 9.19 10.93
N GLY A 63 17.80 8.74 11.33
CA GLY A 63 17.64 7.81 12.45
C GLY A 63 17.92 6.35 12.10
N LEU A 64 18.21 6.02 10.84
CA LEU A 64 18.59 4.68 10.41
C LEU A 64 20.11 4.54 10.38
N ASP A 65 20.61 3.37 10.80
CA ASP A 65 22.00 2.98 10.58
C ASP A 65 22.21 2.60 9.11
N LEU A 66 22.63 3.59 8.31
CA LEU A 66 22.80 3.49 6.86
C LEU A 66 24.26 3.74 6.46
N THR A 67 24.69 3.02 5.44
CA THR A 67 25.98 3.24 4.78
C THR A 67 25.76 3.36 3.26
N PRO A 68 26.70 3.93 2.49
CA PRO A 68 26.54 4.11 1.04
C PRO A 68 26.26 2.80 0.25
N ARG A 69 26.61 1.65 0.82
CA ARG A 69 26.42 0.31 0.22
C ARG A 69 25.21 -0.44 0.76
N ARG A 70 24.54 0.05 1.81
CA ARG A 70 23.43 -0.63 2.46
C ARG A 70 22.13 -0.44 1.67
N THR A 71 21.60 -1.50 1.07
CA THR A 71 20.29 -1.46 0.39
C THR A 71 19.17 -1.13 1.38
N ILE A 72 18.13 -0.43 0.93
CA ILE A 72 16.93 -0.14 1.73
C ILE A 72 15.68 -0.62 0.99
N LEU A 73 14.80 -1.32 1.70
CA LEU A 73 13.43 -1.63 1.28
C LEU A 73 12.46 -0.84 2.16
N ILE A 74 11.64 0.02 1.56
CA ILE A 74 10.60 0.78 2.26
C ILE A 74 9.25 0.38 1.69
N SER A 75 8.33 -0.07 2.53
CA SER A 75 6.96 -0.34 2.11
C SER A 75 5.94 0.35 3.00
N GLY A 76 5.00 1.06 2.38
CA GLY A 76 3.83 1.62 3.04
C GLY A 76 2.94 2.41 2.09
N GLU A 77 1.73 1.92 1.86
CA GLU A 77 0.73 2.49 0.95
C GLU A 77 0.35 3.93 1.27
N ASN A 78 0.37 4.29 2.56
CA ASN A 78 0.02 5.63 3.00
C ASN A 78 1.06 6.69 2.60
N LEU A 79 2.25 6.28 2.15
CA LEU A 79 3.26 7.19 1.61
C LEU A 79 2.84 7.81 0.27
N LEU A 80 1.92 7.18 -0.46
CA LEU A 80 1.36 7.74 -1.69
C LEU A 80 0.27 8.79 -1.41
N GLY A 81 -0.39 8.68 -0.27
CA GLY A 81 -1.53 9.50 0.12
C GLY A 81 -2.59 8.69 0.86
N ARG A 82 -3.74 9.30 1.10
CA ARG A 82 -4.88 8.65 1.76
C ARG A 82 -5.55 7.64 0.83
N MET A 83 -6.15 6.61 1.43
CA MET A 83 -7.01 5.69 0.68
C MET A 83 -8.16 6.46 0.01
N PRO A 84 -8.40 6.28 -1.31
CA PRO A 84 -9.42 7.03 -2.05
C PRO A 84 -10.83 6.78 -1.52
N ARG A 85 -11.65 7.85 -1.42
CA ARG A 85 -13.09 7.80 -1.12
C ARG A 85 -13.97 8.29 -2.29
N GLY A 86 -13.38 8.75 -3.40
CA GLY A 86 -14.11 9.41 -4.48
C GLY A 86 -14.61 10.81 -4.09
N LEU A 87 -13.83 11.56 -3.30
CA LEU A 87 -14.12 12.95 -2.87
C LEU A 87 -13.25 13.98 -3.60
N THR A 88 -12.38 13.53 -4.48
CA THR A 88 -11.38 14.32 -5.21
C THR A 88 -11.44 13.93 -6.69
N GLY A 89 -11.02 14.81 -7.60
CA GLY A 89 -11.07 14.56 -9.06
C GLY A 89 -10.13 13.47 -9.58
N ALA A 90 -9.33 12.86 -8.71
CA ALA A 90 -8.54 11.66 -8.97
C ALA A 90 -8.38 10.88 -7.66
N PRO A 91 -8.15 9.56 -7.70
CA PRO A 91 -7.92 8.77 -6.49
C PRO A 91 -6.74 9.21 -5.64
N TYR A 92 -5.63 9.58 -6.28
CA TYR A 92 -4.41 10.03 -5.60
C TYR A 92 -3.93 11.36 -6.21
N PRO A 93 -4.62 12.47 -5.92
CA PRO A 93 -4.32 13.76 -6.55
C PRO A 93 -2.89 14.23 -6.21
N ASP A 94 -2.42 13.93 -4.99
CA ASP A 94 -1.12 14.36 -4.49
C ASP A 94 -0.01 13.30 -4.65
N ALA A 95 -0.24 12.22 -5.40
CA ALA A 95 0.76 11.15 -5.54
C ALA A 95 2.13 11.66 -6.02
N VAL A 96 2.15 12.45 -7.11
CA VAL A 96 3.39 13.00 -7.66
C VAL A 96 4.10 13.95 -6.69
N PRO A 97 3.45 14.99 -6.12
CA PRO A 97 4.12 15.87 -5.16
C PRO A 97 4.61 15.11 -3.90
N ASN A 98 3.83 14.16 -3.38
CA ASN A 98 4.25 13.32 -2.25
C ASN A 98 5.52 12.54 -2.58
N LEU A 99 5.55 11.86 -3.74
CA LEU A 99 6.71 11.09 -4.19
C LEU A 99 7.94 11.98 -4.41
N ARG A 100 7.79 13.17 -5.02
CA ARG A 100 8.89 14.12 -5.18
C ARG A 100 9.49 14.53 -3.84
N ALA A 101 8.64 14.82 -2.85
CA ALA A 101 9.09 15.20 -1.51
C ALA A 101 9.82 14.05 -0.79
N LEU A 102 9.31 12.81 -0.91
CA LEU A 102 9.98 11.62 -0.39
C LEU A 102 11.35 11.40 -1.06
N LEU A 103 11.42 11.53 -2.38
CA LEU A 103 12.65 11.37 -3.17
C LEU A 103 13.71 12.42 -2.83
N ALA A 104 13.30 13.67 -2.60
CA ALA A 104 14.20 14.76 -2.22
C ALA A 104 14.98 14.47 -0.92
N ALA A 105 14.39 13.72 0.01
CA ALA A 105 15.07 13.36 1.26
C ALA A 105 16.28 12.44 1.05
N PHE A 106 16.26 11.57 0.03
CA PHE A 106 17.41 10.71 -0.30
C PHE A 106 18.60 11.51 -0.85
N ALA A 107 18.35 12.62 -1.54
CA ALA A 107 19.42 13.52 -1.97
C ALA A 107 20.18 14.14 -0.79
N GLY A 108 19.52 14.27 0.37
CA GLY A 108 20.10 14.79 1.60
C GLY A 108 21.03 13.84 2.37
N LEU A 109 21.23 12.60 1.90
CA LEU A 109 22.12 11.61 2.55
C LEU A 109 23.62 11.88 2.28
N GLY A 110 23.96 12.70 1.29
CA GLY A 110 25.37 13.01 0.98
C GLY A 110 26.09 11.93 0.17
N TRP A 111 25.38 10.91 -0.35
CA TRP A 111 25.90 9.95 -1.31
C TRP A 111 24.85 9.57 -2.37
N PRO A 112 25.27 9.07 -3.55
CA PRO A 112 24.35 8.69 -4.62
C PRO A 112 23.35 7.61 -4.19
N CYS A 113 22.07 7.87 -4.46
CA CYS A 113 20.95 6.97 -4.19
C CYS A 113 20.24 6.63 -5.49
N GLU A 114 20.22 5.35 -5.86
CA GLU A 114 19.43 4.84 -6.97
C GLU A 114 18.10 4.34 -6.42
N VAL A 115 17.05 5.13 -6.59
CA VAL A 115 15.71 4.80 -6.12
C VAL A 115 14.92 4.13 -7.24
N THR A 116 14.40 2.95 -6.96
CA THR A 116 13.36 2.28 -7.75
C THR A 116 12.03 2.42 -7.03
N LEU A 117 11.04 2.96 -7.72
CA LEU A 117 9.66 2.98 -7.26
C LEU A 117 8.98 1.67 -7.65
N TYR A 118 8.24 1.06 -6.74
CA TYR A 118 7.42 -0.11 -7.01
C TYR A 118 5.96 0.18 -6.69
N LEU A 119 5.07 -0.09 -7.64
CA LEU A 119 3.63 0.09 -7.52
C LEU A 119 2.92 -1.13 -8.11
N SER A 120 2.22 -1.90 -7.30
CA SER A 120 1.30 -2.93 -7.82
C SER A 120 -0.03 -2.31 -8.24
N THR A 121 -0.61 -2.82 -9.33
CA THR A 121 -1.93 -2.43 -9.86
C THR A 121 -2.93 -3.56 -9.71
N ARG A 122 -4.17 -3.29 -10.07
CA ARG A 122 -5.28 -4.23 -10.13
C ARG A 122 -6.24 -3.76 -11.21
N ASP A 123 -7.02 -4.68 -11.76
CA ASP A 123 -8.16 -4.34 -12.59
C ASP A 123 -9.07 -3.30 -11.92
N GLN A 124 -9.59 -2.35 -12.70
CA GLN A 124 -10.31 -1.21 -12.16
C GLN A 124 -11.53 -1.65 -11.32
N ALA A 125 -12.35 -2.57 -11.85
CA ALA A 125 -13.59 -2.97 -11.22
C ALA A 125 -13.35 -3.68 -9.87
N GLY A 126 -12.36 -4.57 -9.81
CA GLY A 126 -11.94 -5.28 -8.60
C GLY A 126 -11.25 -4.37 -7.59
N TRP A 127 -10.54 -3.35 -8.05
CA TRP A 127 -9.95 -2.32 -7.18
C TRP A 127 -11.02 -1.46 -6.50
N GLU A 128 -11.99 -0.96 -7.28
CA GLU A 128 -13.12 -0.18 -6.78
C GLU A 128 -13.95 -0.97 -5.76
N GLU A 129 -14.26 -2.23 -6.07
CA GLU A 129 -15.02 -3.09 -5.17
C GLU A 129 -14.25 -3.37 -3.87
N SER A 130 -12.93 -3.56 -3.95
CA SER A 130 -12.10 -3.76 -2.76
C SER A 130 -11.98 -2.50 -1.89
N LEU A 131 -11.99 -1.31 -2.49
CA LEU A 131 -12.06 -0.04 -1.76
C LEU A 131 -13.42 0.14 -1.10
N TRP A 132 -14.50 -0.06 -1.85
CA TRP A 132 -15.88 0.02 -1.37
C TRP A 132 -16.10 -0.90 -0.17
N ALA A 133 -15.72 -2.18 -0.30
CA ALA A 133 -15.84 -3.15 0.78
C ALA A 133 -15.03 -2.79 2.02
N HIS A 134 -13.87 -2.17 1.83
CA HIS A 134 -13.08 -1.69 2.94
C HIS A 134 -13.75 -0.54 3.69
N HIS A 135 -14.29 0.44 2.97
CA HIS A 135 -14.97 1.58 3.59
C HIS A 135 -16.24 1.15 4.32
N ALA A 136 -17.06 0.29 3.70
CA ALA A 136 -18.25 -0.28 4.33
C ALA A 136 -17.92 -0.96 5.66
N ARG A 137 -16.83 -1.75 5.70
CA ARG A 137 -16.42 -2.48 6.90
C ARG A 137 -15.88 -1.59 8.03
N LYS A 138 -15.24 -0.46 7.72
CA LYS A 138 -14.54 0.35 8.72
C LYS A 138 -15.51 1.05 9.66
N ASP A 139 -15.12 1.10 10.93
CA ASP A 139 -15.82 1.87 11.97
C ASP A 139 -15.25 3.30 11.91
N ARG A 140 -16.13 4.30 11.75
CA ARG A 140 -15.78 5.71 11.56
C ARG A 140 -16.85 6.58 12.22
N ASP A 141 -16.48 7.81 12.58
CA ASP A 141 -17.41 8.81 13.13
C ASP A 141 -18.49 9.17 12.11
N GLU A 142 -18.14 9.22 10.82
CA GLU A 142 -19.07 9.33 9.70
C GLU A 142 -19.18 7.97 8.98
N PRO A 143 -20.34 7.29 9.05
CA PRO A 143 -20.56 6.01 8.38
C PRO A 143 -20.46 6.13 6.86
N PHE A 144 -19.83 5.14 6.22
CA PHE A 144 -19.83 5.01 4.76
C PHE A 144 -21.11 4.30 4.30
N THR A 145 -21.95 4.98 3.53
CA THR A 145 -23.31 4.50 3.18
C THR A 145 -23.54 4.30 1.68
N ASP A 146 -22.58 4.68 0.82
CA ASP A 146 -22.72 4.57 -0.62
C ASP A 146 -22.87 3.12 -1.08
N ASP A 147 -23.80 2.90 -2.00
CA ASP A 147 -23.80 1.67 -2.80
C ASP A 147 -22.60 1.62 -3.77
N LEU A 148 -22.35 0.44 -4.33
CA LEU A 148 -21.22 0.22 -5.22
C LEU A 148 -21.29 1.07 -6.50
N ALA A 149 -22.48 1.27 -7.06
CA ALA A 149 -22.65 2.02 -8.31
C ALA A 149 -22.30 3.50 -8.13
N SER A 150 -22.84 4.12 -7.09
CA SER A 150 -22.56 5.50 -6.70
C SER A 150 -21.09 5.70 -6.33
N PHE A 151 -20.49 4.74 -5.61
CA PHE A 151 -19.07 4.79 -5.30
C PHE A 151 -18.19 4.72 -6.55
N ARG A 152 -18.48 3.78 -7.47
CA ARG A 152 -17.77 3.62 -8.75
C ARG A 152 -17.82 4.89 -9.59
N ALA A 153 -18.99 5.50 -9.73
CA ALA A 153 -19.16 6.72 -10.50
C ALA A 153 -18.26 7.88 -10.03
N ARG A 154 -17.92 7.92 -8.74
CA ARG A 154 -17.04 8.96 -8.18
C ARG A 154 -15.56 8.58 -8.17
N VAL A 155 -15.22 7.35 -7.76
CA VAL A 155 -13.81 6.93 -7.65
C VAL A 155 -13.21 6.57 -9.01
N GLY A 156 -14.04 6.14 -9.97
CA GLY A 156 -13.63 5.67 -11.30
C GLY A 156 -13.42 6.77 -12.33
N GLN A 157 -13.50 8.05 -11.96
CA GLN A 157 -13.24 9.19 -12.86
C GLN A 157 -11.83 9.16 -13.47
N VAL A 158 -10.89 8.55 -12.76
CA VAL A 158 -9.52 8.30 -13.22
C VAL A 158 -9.20 6.86 -12.86
N SER A 159 -8.83 6.06 -13.86
CA SER A 159 -8.50 4.66 -13.63
C SER A 159 -7.16 4.52 -12.89
N LEU A 160 -6.94 3.37 -12.26
CA LEU A 160 -5.68 3.09 -11.59
C LEU A 160 -4.49 3.05 -12.58
N ALA A 161 -4.75 2.59 -13.82
CA ALA A 161 -3.77 2.61 -14.91
C ALA A 161 -3.41 4.05 -15.30
N GLU A 162 -4.40 4.91 -15.51
CA GLU A 162 -4.17 6.34 -15.79
C GLU A 162 -3.44 7.03 -14.63
N GLN A 163 -3.74 6.67 -13.38
CA GLN A 163 -3.03 7.20 -12.23
C GLN A 163 -1.55 6.78 -12.21
N LEU A 164 -1.24 5.53 -12.60
CA LEU A 164 0.14 5.08 -12.76
C LEU A 164 0.86 5.85 -13.87
N ASP A 165 0.18 6.10 -15.00
CA ASP A 165 0.76 6.87 -16.11
C ASP A 165 1.01 8.33 -15.73
N ARG A 166 0.11 8.95 -14.94
CA ARG A 166 0.35 10.28 -14.34
C ARG A 166 1.58 10.28 -13.44
N ILE A 167 1.81 9.24 -12.66
CA ILE A 167 3.01 9.11 -11.81
C ILE A 167 4.27 9.00 -12.68
N ARG A 168 4.23 8.17 -13.73
CA ARG A 168 5.35 8.02 -14.68
C ARG A 168 5.68 9.34 -15.37
N ALA A 169 4.68 10.04 -15.88
CA ALA A 169 4.85 11.34 -16.52
C ALA A 169 5.34 12.42 -15.52
N GLY A 170 4.88 12.36 -14.27
CA GLY A 170 5.28 13.30 -13.23
C GLY A 170 6.69 13.08 -12.66
N LEU A 171 7.30 11.93 -12.90
CA LEU A 171 8.62 11.54 -12.39
C LEU A 171 9.53 11.02 -13.53
N PRO A 172 9.82 11.87 -14.55
CA PRO A 172 10.60 11.43 -15.70
C PRO A 172 12.00 10.98 -15.26
N GLY A 173 12.48 9.87 -15.83
CA GLY A 173 13.79 9.29 -15.53
C GLY A 173 13.86 8.45 -14.26
N LEU A 174 12.82 8.44 -13.41
CA LEU A 174 12.76 7.53 -12.27
C LEU A 174 12.43 6.11 -12.74
N ARG A 175 13.18 5.11 -12.25
CA ARG A 175 12.84 3.70 -12.49
C ARG A 175 11.57 3.34 -11.73
N ILE A 176 10.51 3.02 -12.45
CA ILE A 176 9.22 2.59 -11.89
C ILE A 176 8.91 1.17 -12.35
N LEU A 177 8.82 0.24 -11.40
CA LEU A 177 8.37 -1.13 -11.62
C LEU A 177 6.90 -1.26 -11.23
N SER A 178 6.16 -2.06 -11.98
CA SER A 178 4.75 -2.34 -11.70
C SER A 178 4.36 -3.74 -12.10
N HIS A 179 3.48 -4.36 -11.31
CA HIS A 179 2.85 -5.64 -11.60
C HIS A 179 1.36 -5.56 -11.28
N ASP A 180 0.52 -6.16 -12.11
CA ASP A 180 -0.87 -6.41 -11.75
C ASP A 180 -0.95 -7.52 -10.71
N ILE A 181 -1.90 -7.42 -9.77
CA ILE A 181 -2.07 -8.47 -8.76
C ILE A 181 -2.37 -9.85 -9.35
N ALA A 182 -2.95 -9.93 -10.56
CA ALA A 182 -3.24 -11.18 -11.25
C ALA A 182 -1.94 -11.95 -11.60
N GLU A 183 -0.83 -11.23 -11.80
CA GLU A 183 0.46 -11.83 -12.11
C GLU A 183 1.05 -12.57 -10.91
N PHE A 184 0.71 -12.17 -9.68
CA PHE A 184 1.27 -12.77 -8.47
C PHE A 184 0.91 -14.25 -8.29
N ALA A 185 -0.19 -14.72 -8.89
CA ALA A 185 -0.54 -16.13 -8.85
C ALA A 185 0.50 -17.03 -9.54
N ALA A 186 1.20 -16.49 -10.55
CA ALA A 186 2.26 -17.20 -11.26
C ALA A 186 3.65 -17.02 -10.62
N MET A 187 3.78 -16.16 -9.60
CA MET A 187 5.05 -15.88 -8.94
C MET A 187 5.26 -16.80 -7.73
N PRO A 188 6.42 -17.48 -7.58
CA PRO A 188 6.67 -18.40 -6.48
C PRO A 188 6.47 -17.81 -5.08
N LEU A 189 6.79 -16.53 -4.92
CA LEU A 189 6.64 -15.79 -3.66
C LEU A 189 5.48 -14.79 -3.67
N GLY A 190 4.60 -14.87 -4.68
CA GLY A 190 3.45 -14.00 -4.84
C GLY A 190 3.83 -12.51 -4.79
N PRO A 191 3.11 -11.67 -4.03
CA PRO A 191 3.44 -10.25 -3.86
C PRO A 191 4.82 -9.96 -3.23
N GLY A 192 5.49 -10.97 -2.68
CA GLY A 192 6.84 -10.88 -2.16
C GLY A 192 7.93 -10.92 -3.24
N GLN A 193 7.62 -11.47 -4.42
CA GLN A 193 8.60 -11.73 -5.48
C GLN A 193 9.39 -10.49 -5.91
N PRO A 194 8.76 -9.32 -6.17
CA PRO A 194 9.50 -8.14 -6.66
C PRO A 194 10.52 -7.62 -5.64
N PHE A 195 10.30 -7.84 -4.34
CA PHE A 195 11.25 -7.47 -3.30
C PHE A 195 12.46 -8.38 -3.27
N VAL A 196 12.23 -9.68 -3.48
CA VAL A 196 13.30 -10.68 -3.52
C VAL A 196 14.15 -10.53 -4.77
N ASP A 197 13.52 -10.31 -5.92
CA ASP A 197 14.22 -10.05 -7.18
C ASP A 197 15.10 -8.79 -7.06
N PHE A 198 14.59 -7.75 -6.39
CA PHE A 198 15.37 -6.53 -6.15
C PHE A 198 16.61 -6.77 -5.28
N LEU A 199 16.54 -7.67 -4.30
CA LEU A 199 17.71 -8.00 -3.47
C LEU A 199 18.82 -8.69 -4.28
N ALA A 200 18.50 -9.33 -5.41
CA ALA A 200 19.44 -9.98 -6.32
C ALA A 200 20.40 -10.95 -5.60
N LEU A 201 19.84 -11.79 -4.73
CA LEU A 201 20.60 -12.75 -3.93
C LEU A 201 20.94 -14.02 -4.75
N PRO A 202 22.04 -14.72 -4.43
CA PRO A 202 22.31 -16.06 -4.95
C PRO A 202 21.14 -17.02 -4.73
N GLU A 203 20.92 -17.93 -5.69
CA GLU A 203 19.80 -18.87 -5.70
C GLU A 203 19.66 -19.69 -4.40
N ALA A 204 20.78 -20.08 -3.80
CA ALA A 204 20.79 -20.81 -2.54
C ALA A 204 20.12 -20.02 -1.39
N GLN A 205 20.28 -18.69 -1.37
CA GLN A 205 19.62 -17.83 -0.39
C GLN A 205 18.15 -17.59 -0.75
N LEU A 206 17.83 -17.49 -2.04
CA LEU A 206 16.45 -17.32 -2.52
C LEU A 206 15.54 -18.48 -2.09
N ARG A 207 16.05 -19.71 -2.12
CA ARG A 207 15.31 -20.91 -1.70
C ARG A 207 14.91 -20.92 -0.21
N ALA A 208 15.51 -20.06 0.63
CA ALA A 208 15.16 -19.96 2.03
C ALA A 208 13.90 -19.10 2.28
N PHE A 209 13.50 -18.26 1.33
CA PHE A 209 12.32 -17.42 1.45
C PHE A 209 11.04 -18.26 1.41
N ARG A 210 10.07 -17.89 2.23
CA ARG A 210 8.78 -18.59 2.30
C ARG A 210 7.67 -17.67 1.81
N PRO A 211 6.75 -18.17 0.95
CA PRO A 211 5.57 -17.41 0.57
C PRO A 211 4.68 -17.22 1.80
N VAL A 212 3.85 -16.17 1.76
CA VAL A 212 2.83 -15.93 2.78
C VAL A 212 1.46 -16.16 2.15
N ALA A 213 0.60 -16.86 2.88
CA ALA A 213 -0.78 -17.07 2.44
C ALA A 213 -1.49 -15.72 2.29
N ALA A 214 -2.38 -15.60 1.30
CA ALA A 214 -3.19 -14.41 1.13
C ALA A 214 -4.17 -14.26 2.31
N ARG A 215 -3.80 -13.45 3.32
CA ARG A 215 -4.63 -13.22 4.51
C ARG A 215 -5.83 -12.29 4.28
N ASN A 216 -5.82 -11.52 3.19
CA ASN A 216 -6.79 -10.46 2.93
C ASN A 216 -7.68 -10.76 1.71
N ALA A 217 -8.18 -11.99 1.60
CA ALA A 217 -9.26 -12.27 0.65
C ALA A 217 -10.45 -11.35 0.95
N SER A 218 -11.04 -10.76 -0.09
CA SER A 218 -12.26 -9.98 0.06
C SER A 218 -13.34 -10.84 0.70
N LEU A 219 -14.12 -10.25 1.60
CA LEU A 219 -15.34 -10.89 2.10
C LEU A 219 -16.33 -11.05 0.93
N PRO A 220 -17.23 -12.05 1.00
CA PRO A 220 -18.32 -12.15 0.04
C PRO A 220 -19.09 -10.82 -0.07
N ARG A 221 -19.58 -10.52 -1.27
CA ARG A 221 -20.29 -9.26 -1.54
C ARG A 221 -21.48 -9.06 -0.60
N GLU A 222 -22.25 -10.11 -0.35
CA GLU A 222 -23.38 -10.12 0.58
C GLU A 222 -22.98 -9.62 1.98
N MET A 223 -21.82 -10.05 2.47
CA MET A 223 -21.28 -9.61 3.76
C MET A 223 -20.98 -8.09 3.74
N THR A 224 -20.41 -7.60 2.65
CA THR A 224 -20.19 -6.15 2.48
C THR A 224 -21.50 -5.37 2.48
N GLU A 225 -22.55 -5.88 1.84
CA GLU A 225 -23.87 -5.28 1.80
C GLU A 225 -24.53 -5.26 3.19
N ARG A 226 -24.33 -6.31 4.00
CA ARG A 226 -24.75 -6.33 5.42
C ARG A 226 -24.03 -5.26 6.25
N PHE A 227 -22.74 -5.02 6.03
CA PHE A 227 -22.04 -3.91 6.69
C PHE A 227 -22.60 -2.55 6.30
N LEU A 228 -22.99 -2.36 5.03
CA LEU A 228 -23.64 -1.13 4.58
C LEU A 228 -25.02 -0.94 5.18
N ALA A 229 -25.81 -2.01 5.30
CA ALA A 229 -27.10 -1.94 5.97
C ALA A 229 -26.95 -1.43 7.40
N LEU A 230 -25.95 -1.94 8.15
CA LEU A 230 -25.61 -1.43 9.48
C LEU A 230 -25.18 0.04 9.45
N ASN A 231 -24.37 0.46 8.48
CA ASN A 231 -23.94 1.87 8.37
C ASN A 231 -25.09 2.84 8.08
N ARG A 232 -26.18 2.36 7.48
CA ARG A 232 -27.35 3.17 7.15
C ARG A 232 -28.33 3.24 8.31
N ASP A 233 -28.23 2.34 9.28
CA ASP A 233 -29.09 2.31 10.45
C ASP A 233 -28.50 3.15 11.59
N TRP A 234 -29.01 4.37 11.71
CA TRP A 234 -28.59 5.35 12.72
C TRP A 234 -29.07 5.00 14.14
N ASN A 235 -29.94 4.00 14.30
CA ASN A 235 -30.45 3.56 15.61
C ASN A 235 -29.64 2.40 16.20
N THR A 236 -28.73 1.80 15.42
CA THR A 236 -27.91 0.67 15.85
C THR A 236 -26.54 1.14 16.33
N ASP A 237 -26.03 0.56 17.43
CA ASP A 237 -24.60 0.62 17.78
C ASP A 237 -23.80 -0.11 16.68
N THR A 238 -23.50 0.64 15.63
CA THR A 238 -22.87 0.15 14.40
C THR A 238 -21.53 -0.52 14.71
N PRO A 239 -20.64 0.04 15.55
CA PRO A 239 -19.43 -0.66 15.98
C PRO A 239 -19.69 -2.03 16.63
N ALA A 240 -20.63 -2.14 17.56
CA ALA A 240 -20.95 -3.42 18.21
C ALA A 240 -21.56 -4.43 17.24
N ALA A 241 -22.54 -4.00 16.43
CA ALA A 241 -23.18 -4.86 15.44
C ALA A 241 -22.19 -5.38 14.39
N LYS A 242 -21.26 -4.54 13.92
CA LYS A 242 -20.19 -4.96 13.00
C LYS A 242 -19.23 -5.96 13.63
N ARG A 243 -18.90 -5.83 14.92
CA ARG A 243 -18.06 -6.80 15.63
C ARG A 243 -18.74 -8.17 15.72
N ALA A 244 -20.01 -8.21 16.13
CA ALA A 244 -20.80 -9.44 16.20
C ALA A 244 -20.89 -10.12 14.82
N LEU A 245 -21.10 -9.32 13.78
CA LEU A 245 -21.18 -9.81 12.42
C LEU A 245 -19.85 -10.40 11.90
N ARG A 246 -18.71 -9.81 12.27
CA ARG A 246 -17.38 -10.38 11.96
C ARG A 246 -17.12 -11.69 12.71
N GLN A 247 -17.58 -11.81 13.95
CA GLN A 247 -17.44 -13.02 14.76
C GLN A 247 -18.25 -14.17 14.18
N ALA A 248 -19.52 -13.94 13.86
CA ALA A 248 -20.39 -14.96 13.26
C ALA A 248 -19.84 -15.53 11.94
N GLU A 249 -19.17 -14.71 11.12
CA GLU A 249 -18.49 -15.17 9.90
C GLU A 249 -17.18 -15.90 10.18
N GLY A 250 -16.44 -15.51 11.23
CA GLY A 250 -15.22 -16.16 11.66
C GLY A 250 -15.46 -17.56 12.23
N ASP A 251 -16.60 -17.76 12.90
CA ASP A 251 -17.04 -19.03 13.46
C ASP A 251 -17.65 -19.98 12.40
N ALA A 252 -17.99 -19.45 11.22
CA ALA A 252 -18.57 -20.22 10.10
C ALA A 252 -17.53 -20.75 9.09
N ARG A 253 -16.23 -20.49 9.29
CA ARG A 253 -15.12 -20.92 8.42
C ARG A 253 -14.19 -21.87 9.14
#